data_AF-A0A7V3ENW4-F1
#
_entry.id   AF-A0A7V3ENW4-F1
#
_cell.length_a   1.000
_cell.length_b   1.000
_cell.length_c   1.000
_cell.angle_alpha   90.00
_cell.angle_beta   90.00
_cell.angle_gamma   90.00
#
_symmetry.space_group_name_H-M   'P 1'
#
loop_
_entity.id
_entity.type
_entity.pdbx_description
1 polymer ?
#
loop_
_entity_poly.entity_id
_entity_poly.type
_entity_poly.pdbx_seq_one_letter_code
_entity_poly.pdbx_strand_id
1 'polypeptide(L)'
;AQGWNEGWGTIVRMSANAPAFNEGSGSVPRDVAIGQAVAGPCLDFYAAAPVRRQGATHLEFVFPKGLSVVTPDPIAIFRNAPHREVAEAFVDFVLSEAGQRLWYQKRGTPGGPVKFDLERLPVLKELYARDLPTHTVARPFAEGQAFAYDEAKGGLRWAFLEELFRATILEVHEELKASWRAVLKAGRSEELGRSLGLPPFDEAVVQKLAERKRGSAEQNELRRRWTGWARERYAAVRQAALNGGPAPEYRPAPTE
;
A
#
# COMPACT_ATOMS: atom_id res chain seq x y z
N ALA A 1 7.85 -2.77 9.24
CA ALA A 1 9.27 -3.08 8.93
C ALA A 1 10.24 -1.94 9.27
N GLN A 2 10.05 -0.72 8.76
CA GLN A 2 11.04 0.38 8.92
C GLN A 2 10.88 1.23 10.19
N GLY A 3 9.81 1.03 10.96
CA GLY A 3 9.44 1.94 12.06
C GLY A 3 8.72 3.20 11.56
N TRP A 4 8.20 4.00 12.49
CA TRP A 4 7.32 5.12 12.18
C TRP A 4 8.00 6.23 11.37
N ASN A 5 9.15 6.73 11.84
CA ASN A 5 9.84 7.86 11.20
C ASN A 5 10.35 7.52 9.79
N GLU A 6 11.09 6.42 9.64
CA GLU A 6 11.63 6.01 8.34
C GLU A 6 10.54 5.52 7.38
N GLY A 7 9.51 4.85 7.91
CA GLY A 7 8.35 4.45 7.12
C GLY A 7 7.58 5.65 6.56
N TRP A 8 7.31 6.65 7.39
CA TRP A 8 6.68 7.90 6.95
C TRP A 8 7.53 8.61 5.90
N GLY A 9 8.82 8.78 6.15
CA GLY A 9 9.73 9.43 5.21
C GLY A 9 9.82 8.68 3.87
N THR A 10 9.76 7.35 3.90
CA THR A 10 9.69 6.52 2.68
C THR A 10 8.40 6.79 1.91
N ILE A 11 7.25 6.80 2.58
CA ILE A 11 5.95 7.11 1.95
C ILE A 11 5.97 8.51 1.35
N VAL A 12 6.41 9.54 2.09
CA VAL A 12 6.49 10.92 1.58
C VAL A 12 7.37 11.01 0.35
N ARG A 13 8.56 10.38 0.35
CA ARG A 13 9.45 10.40 -0.81
C ARG A 13 8.88 9.62 -1.99
N MET A 14 8.25 8.47 -1.77
CA MET A 14 7.56 7.71 -2.82
C MET A 14 6.45 8.56 -3.45
N SER A 15 5.62 9.19 -2.61
CA SER A 15 4.56 10.09 -3.04
C SER A 15 5.10 11.31 -3.81
N ALA A 16 6.23 11.90 -3.38
CA ALA A 16 6.83 13.02 -4.09
C ALA A 16 7.37 12.67 -5.50
N ASN A 17 7.59 11.38 -5.79
CA ASN A 17 7.95 10.89 -7.12
C ASN A 17 6.73 10.36 -7.90
N ALA A 18 5.58 10.19 -7.25
CA ALA A 18 4.38 9.69 -7.92
C ALA A 18 3.85 10.75 -8.90
N PRO A 19 3.53 10.37 -10.16
CA PRO A 19 2.92 11.32 -11.09
C PRO A 19 1.52 11.74 -10.63
N ALA A 20 0.73 10.78 -10.13
CA ALA A 20 -0.62 10.94 -9.63
C ALA A 20 -0.98 9.78 -8.68
N PHE A 21 -2.14 9.90 -8.02
CA PHE A 21 -2.77 8.81 -7.26
C PHE A 21 -3.99 8.30 -8.02
N ASN A 22 -3.97 7.02 -8.40
CA ASN A 22 -5.02 6.43 -9.22
C ASN A 22 -6.18 5.91 -8.36
N GLU A 23 -7.38 5.85 -8.94
CA GLU A 23 -8.62 5.42 -8.24
C GLU A 23 -8.66 3.93 -7.88
N GLY A 24 -7.72 3.11 -8.38
CA GLY A 24 -7.72 1.67 -8.10
C GLY A 24 -6.38 0.97 -8.31
N SER A 25 -6.11 -0.02 -7.47
CA SER A 25 -4.86 -0.79 -7.42
C SER A 25 -4.52 -1.56 -8.70
N GLY A 26 -5.53 -1.90 -9.53
CA GLY A 26 -5.31 -2.57 -10.82
C GLY A 26 -4.75 -1.66 -11.93
N SER A 27 -4.68 -0.34 -11.72
CA SER A 27 -4.14 0.62 -12.72
C SER A 27 -2.62 0.66 -12.73
N VAL A 28 -1.98 0.61 -11.56
CA VAL A 28 -0.51 0.70 -11.42
C VAL A 28 0.25 -0.27 -12.33
N PRO A 29 -0.06 -1.59 -12.38
CA PRO A 29 0.67 -2.49 -13.27
C PRO A 29 0.39 -2.23 -14.75
N ARG A 30 -0.74 -1.60 -15.11
CA ARG A 30 -0.95 -1.15 -16.50
C ARG A 30 -0.06 0.04 -16.84
N ASP A 31 -0.02 1.05 -15.97
CA ASP A 31 0.79 2.26 -16.17
C ASP A 31 2.27 1.92 -16.30
N VAL A 32 2.75 0.97 -15.48
CA VAL A 32 4.12 0.45 -15.61
C VAL A 32 4.30 -0.31 -16.92
N ALA A 33 3.37 -1.21 -17.26
CA ALA A 33 3.44 -1.99 -18.49
C ALA A 33 3.48 -1.11 -19.77
N ILE A 34 2.81 0.04 -19.79
CA ILE A 34 2.82 0.95 -20.95
C ILE A 34 3.87 2.07 -20.85
N GLY A 35 4.75 2.01 -19.84
CA GLY A 35 5.84 2.98 -19.66
C GLY A 35 5.41 4.36 -19.16
N GLN A 36 4.19 4.51 -18.64
CA GLN A 36 3.74 5.76 -17.98
C GLN A 36 4.37 5.94 -16.59
N ALA A 37 4.71 4.84 -15.91
CA ALA A 37 5.47 4.84 -14.67
C ALA A 37 6.62 3.82 -14.76
N VAL A 38 7.73 4.05 -14.06
CA VAL A 38 8.88 3.13 -14.05
C VAL A 38 8.64 1.95 -13.09
N ALA A 39 7.96 2.19 -11.98
CA ALA A 39 7.62 1.19 -10.98
C ALA A 39 6.43 1.68 -10.13
N GLY A 40 5.74 0.76 -9.46
CA GLY A 40 4.72 1.10 -8.49
C GLY A 40 4.26 -0.12 -7.68
N PRO A 41 3.65 0.11 -6.50
CA PRO A 41 3.13 -0.97 -5.67
C PRO A 41 1.92 -1.61 -6.35
N CYS A 42 1.88 -2.94 -6.38
CA CYS A 42 0.72 -3.68 -6.88
C CYS A 42 0.60 -5.03 -6.16
N LEU A 43 -0.58 -5.65 -6.29
CA LEU A 43 -0.80 -7.03 -5.87
C LEU A 43 -0.21 -7.97 -6.93
N ASP A 44 0.33 -9.09 -6.47
CA ASP A 44 1.00 -10.11 -7.29
C ASP A 44 0.15 -10.55 -8.50
N PHE A 45 -1.12 -10.89 -8.27
CA PHE A 45 -2.02 -11.33 -9.32
C PHE A 45 -2.39 -10.22 -10.32
N TYR A 46 -2.31 -8.94 -9.93
CA TYR A 46 -2.50 -7.85 -10.89
C TYR A 46 -1.31 -7.70 -11.84
N ALA A 47 -0.11 -8.05 -11.38
CA ALA A 47 1.11 -8.00 -12.19
C ALA A 47 1.27 -9.23 -13.09
N ALA A 48 0.73 -10.39 -12.68
CA ALA A 48 0.96 -11.65 -13.36
C ALA A 48 0.52 -11.65 -14.85
N ALA A 49 -0.68 -11.17 -15.18
CA ALA A 49 -1.12 -11.10 -16.58
C ALA A 49 -0.33 -10.09 -17.44
N PRO A 50 -0.03 -8.86 -16.98
CA PRO A 50 0.91 -7.95 -17.66
C PRO A 50 2.30 -8.56 -17.89
N VAL A 51 2.93 -9.14 -16.86
CA VAL A 51 4.27 -9.74 -16.93
C VAL A 51 4.30 -10.86 -17.98
N ARG A 52 3.30 -11.75 -17.99
CA ARG A 52 3.21 -12.81 -19.01
C ARG A 52 3.04 -12.28 -20.43
N ARG A 53 2.31 -11.19 -20.61
CA ARG A 53 2.05 -10.61 -21.94
C ARG A 53 3.28 -9.91 -22.52
N GLN A 54 4.08 -9.25 -21.68
CA GLN A 54 5.26 -8.49 -22.13
C GLN A 54 6.58 -9.27 -22.03
N GLY A 55 6.58 -10.34 -21.23
CA GLY A 55 7.77 -11.11 -20.91
C GLY A 55 8.60 -10.47 -19.80
N ALA A 56 9.29 -11.31 -19.03
CA ALA A 56 10.08 -10.92 -17.87
C ALA A 56 11.26 -9.99 -18.21
N THR A 57 11.65 -9.88 -19.49
CA THR A 57 12.70 -8.95 -19.94
C THR A 57 12.25 -7.49 -19.98
N HIS A 58 10.94 -7.22 -19.95
CA HIS A 58 10.36 -5.88 -20.03
C HIS A 58 9.62 -5.47 -18.76
N LEU A 59 9.06 -6.43 -18.03
CA LEU A 59 8.28 -6.19 -16.82
C LEU A 59 8.52 -7.30 -15.81
N GLU A 60 8.88 -6.93 -14.59
CA GLU A 60 9.09 -7.87 -13.48
C GLU A 60 8.21 -7.49 -12.29
N PHE A 61 7.69 -8.52 -11.61
CA PHE A 61 7.09 -8.37 -10.30
C PHE A 61 8.06 -8.88 -9.24
N VAL A 62 8.34 -8.06 -8.23
CA VAL A 62 9.29 -8.38 -7.16
C VAL A 62 8.57 -8.33 -5.83
N PHE A 63 8.83 -9.31 -4.96
CA PHE A 63 8.52 -9.23 -3.53
C PHE A 63 9.73 -8.64 -2.78
N PRO A 64 9.65 -7.40 -2.28
CA PRO A 64 10.73 -6.85 -1.48
C PRO A 64 10.91 -7.65 -0.19
N LYS A 65 12.09 -8.28 -0.03
CA LYS A 65 12.42 -9.13 1.12
C LYS A 65 12.21 -8.36 2.44
N GLY A 66 11.44 -8.94 3.37
CA GLY A 66 11.16 -8.33 4.67
C GLY A 66 10.22 -7.12 4.65
N LEU A 67 9.67 -6.75 3.49
CA LEU A 67 8.83 -5.55 3.33
C LEU A 67 7.46 -5.84 2.70
N SER A 68 7.20 -7.07 2.26
CA SER A 68 5.89 -7.52 1.81
C SER A 68 5.04 -8.07 2.95
N VAL A 69 3.75 -7.75 2.94
CA VAL A 69 2.73 -8.41 3.76
C VAL A 69 1.99 -9.41 2.90
N VAL A 70 1.78 -10.61 3.43
CA VAL A 70 0.86 -11.59 2.86
C VAL A 70 -0.36 -11.65 3.77
N THR A 71 -1.50 -11.19 3.28
CA THR A 71 -2.79 -11.27 3.98
C THR A 71 -3.71 -12.24 3.26
N PRO A 72 -4.39 -13.16 3.95
CA PRO A 72 -5.40 -14.00 3.32
C PRO A 72 -6.63 -13.18 2.92
N ASP A 73 -7.25 -13.50 1.79
CA ASP A 73 -8.54 -12.94 1.38
C ASP A 73 -9.65 -13.55 2.26
N PRO A 74 -10.37 -12.76 3.10
CA PRO A 74 -11.38 -13.30 3.99
C PRO A 74 -12.70 -13.59 3.26
N ILE A 75 -13.42 -14.61 3.75
CA ILE A 75 -14.80 -14.92 3.37
C ILE A 75 -15.66 -15.06 4.63
N ALA A 76 -16.86 -14.47 4.61
CA ALA A 76 -17.77 -14.49 5.76
C ALA A 76 -19.23 -14.58 5.33
N ILE A 77 -20.07 -15.14 6.21
CA ILE A 77 -21.52 -15.25 6.01
C ILE A 77 -22.20 -14.17 6.85
N PHE A 78 -23.10 -13.41 6.22
CA PHE A 78 -23.92 -12.42 6.93
C PHE A 78 -24.74 -13.08 8.04
N ARG A 79 -24.91 -12.37 9.17
CA ARG A 79 -25.68 -12.85 10.33
C ARG A 79 -27.10 -13.29 9.97
N ASN A 80 -27.76 -12.55 9.07
CA ASN A 80 -29.13 -12.80 8.65
C ASN A 80 -29.20 -13.27 7.19
N ALA A 81 -28.26 -14.11 6.75
CA ALA A 81 -28.25 -14.64 5.39
C ALA A 81 -29.58 -15.39 5.11
N PRO A 82 -30.32 -15.06 4.05
CA PRO A 82 -31.64 -15.66 3.77
C PRO A 82 -31.56 -17.16 3.44
N HIS A 83 -30.39 -17.64 3.02
CA HIS A 83 -30.12 -19.04 2.70
C HIS A 83 -28.85 -19.50 3.41
N ARG A 84 -28.94 -19.66 4.74
CA ARG A 84 -27.79 -19.96 5.60
C ARG A 84 -27.05 -21.23 5.19
N GLU A 85 -27.78 -22.32 4.99
CA GLU A 85 -27.20 -23.63 4.63
C GLU A 85 -26.44 -23.58 3.29
N VAL A 86 -26.98 -22.88 2.29
CA VAL A 86 -26.33 -22.71 0.99
C VAL A 86 -25.07 -21.85 1.12
N ALA A 87 -25.10 -20.80 1.95
CA ALA A 87 -23.94 -19.96 2.20
C ALA A 87 -22.82 -20.73 2.91
N GLU A 88 -23.16 -21.60 3.86
CA GLU A 88 -22.21 -22.48 4.55
C GLU A 88 -21.59 -23.48 3.57
N ALA A 89 -22.41 -24.17 2.77
CA ALA A 89 -21.91 -25.08 1.74
C ALA A 89 -21.01 -24.37 0.70
N PHE A 90 -21.30 -23.11 0.38
CA PHE A 90 -20.44 -22.31 -0.50
C PHE A 90 -19.09 -21.98 0.13
N VAL A 91 -19.05 -21.59 1.41
CA VAL A 91 -17.80 -21.35 2.14
C VAL A 91 -16.99 -22.63 2.23
N ASP A 92 -17.62 -23.75 2.56
CA ASP A 92 -16.98 -25.07 2.59
C ASP A 92 -16.36 -25.43 1.23
N PHE A 93 -17.09 -25.17 0.14
CA PHE A 93 -16.57 -25.36 -1.21
C PHE A 93 -15.36 -24.46 -1.50
N VAL A 94 -15.43 -23.16 -1.18
CA VAL A 94 -14.32 -22.21 -1.40
C VAL A 94 -13.05 -22.61 -0.64
N LEU A 95 -13.20 -23.14 0.57
CA LEU A 95 -12.08 -23.60 1.41
C LEU A 95 -11.63 -25.03 1.08
N SER A 96 -12.43 -25.79 0.34
CA SER A 96 -12.07 -27.14 -0.11
C SER A 96 -10.92 -27.14 -1.12
N GLU A 97 -10.30 -28.30 -1.29
CA GLU A 97 -9.29 -28.50 -2.34
C GLU A 97 -9.83 -28.17 -3.73
N ALA A 98 -11.07 -28.57 -4.03
CA ALA A 98 -11.68 -28.34 -5.33
C ALA A 98 -11.86 -26.83 -5.61
N GLY A 99 -12.33 -26.06 -4.62
CA GLY A 99 -12.48 -24.61 -4.74
C GLY A 99 -11.14 -23.88 -4.88
N GLN A 100 -10.17 -24.21 -4.03
CA GLN A 100 -8.83 -23.60 -4.04
C GLN A 100 -8.07 -23.91 -5.34
N ARG A 101 -8.29 -25.08 -5.95
CA ARG A 101 -7.71 -25.43 -7.25
C ARG A 101 -8.25 -24.58 -8.40
N LEU A 102 -9.51 -24.12 -8.35
CA LEU A 102 -10.05 -23.20 -9.35
C LEU A 102 -9.34 -21.84 -9.32
N TRP A 103 -8.92 -21.41 -8.13
CA TRP A 103 -8.24 -20.14 -7.89
C TRP A 103 -6.76 -20.17 -8.31
N TYR A 104 -6.10 -21.30 -8.04
CA TYR A 104 -4.66 -21.46 -8.21
C TYR A 104 -4.24 -21.94 -9.60
N GLN A 105 -4.97 -22.90 -10.18
CA GLN A 105 -4.53 -23.56 -11.40
C GLN A 105 -4.77 -22.70 -12.64
N LYS A 106 -3.96 -22.99 -13.67
CA LYS A 106 -4.15 -22.46 -15.02
C LYS A 106 -5.49 -22.93 -15.60
N ARG A 107 -6.13 -22.07 -16.37
CA ARG A 107 -7.34 -22.38 -17.11
C ARG A 107 -7.16 -23.58 -18.03
N GLY A 108 -8.17 -24.45 -18.06
CA GLY A 108 -8.22 -25.63 -18.93
C GLY A 108 -7.45 -26.84 -18.41
N THR A 109 -6.87 -26.78 -17.21
CA THR A 109 -6.28 -27.95 -16.56
C THR A 109 -7.35 -28.76 -15.81
N PRO A 110 -7.12 -30.07 -15.56
CA PRO A 110 -8.01 -30.87 -14.74
C PRO A 110 -8.24 -30.26 -13.34
N GLY A 111 -9.50 -30.00 -13.00
CA GLY A 111 -9.89 -29.34 -11.74
C GLY A 111 -9.49 -27.85 -11.66
N GLY A 112 -9.03 -27.26 -12.75
CA GLY A 112 -8.75 -25.83 -12.88
C GLY A 112 -9.96 -25.04 -13.40
N PRO A 113 -9.85 -23.72 -13.48
CA PRO A 113 -10.94 -22.88 -13.95
C PRO A 113 -11.18 -23.07 -15.47
N VAL A 114 -12.41 -22.81 -15.91
CA VAL A 114 -12.81 -22.99 -17.31
C VAL A 114 -12.67 -21.70 -18.13
N LYS A 115 -13.06 -20.56 -17.56
CA LYS A 115 -13.24 -19.31 -18.32
C LYS A 115 -12.06 -18.35 -18.20
N PHE A 116 -11.52 -18.17 -17.00
CA PHE A 116 -10.47 -17.20 -16.70
C PHE A 116 -9.37 -17.82 -15.84
N ASP A 117 -8.13 -17.40 -16.08
CA ASP A 117 -7.04 -17.61 -15.13
C ASP A 117 -7.27 -16.67 -13.94
N LEU A 118 -7.36 -17.22 -12.72
CA LEU A 118 -7.67 -16.45 -11.51
C LEU A 118 -6.40 -16.05 -10.72
N GLU A 119 -5.35 -16.85 -10.82
CA GLU A 119 -4.00 -16.53 -10.36
C GLU A 119 -3.95 -16.16 -8.87
N ARG A 120 -4.72 -16.88 -8.06
CA ARG A 120 -4.86 -16.69 -6.62
C ARG A 120 -4.10 -17.77 -5.87
N LEU A 121 -3.30 -17.34 -4.89
CA LEU A 121 -2.54 -18.24 -4.03
C LEU A 121 -3.48 -18.96 -3.06
N PRO A 122 -3.42 -20.31 -2.96
CA PRO A 122 -4.29 -21.05 -2.07
C PRO A 122 -3.84 -20.95 -0.61
N VAL A 123 -4.79 -21.10 0.31
CA VAL A 123 -4.49 -21.18 1.75
C VAL A 123 -4.13 -22.60 2.20
N LEU A 124 -4.48 -23.61 1.38
CA LEU A 124 -4.10 -25.01 1.62
C LEU A 124 -2.64 -25.24 1.22
N LYS A 125 -1.78 -25.49 2.22
CA LYS A 125 -0.33 -25.68 2.04
C LYS A 125 0.00 -26.87 1.16
N GLU A 126 -0.83 -27.90 1.20
CA GLU A 126 -0.67 -29.16 0.49
C GLU A 126 -0.72 -28.95 -1.03
N LEU A 127 -1.42 -27.93 -1.51
CA LEU A 127 -1.53 -27.64 -2.94
C LEU A 127 -0.20 -27.18 -3.55
N TYR A 128 0.67 -26.55 -2.77
CA TYR A 128 1.99 -26.10 -3.23
C TYR A 128 2.98 -27.26 -3.44
N ALA A 129 2.75 -28.40 -2.79
CA ALA A 129 3.59 -29.59 -2.92
C ALA A 129 3.24 -30.47 -4.14
N ARG A 130 2.11 -30.19 -4.81
CA ARG A 130 1.53 -31.06 -5.86
C ARG A 130 1.94 -30.70 -7.30
N ASP A 131 2.86 -29.74 -7.46
CA ASP A 131 3.35 -29.27 -8.77
C ASP A 131 2.21 -28.98 -9.78
N LEU A 132 1.15 -28.33 -9.28
CA LEU A 132 -0.02 -28.02 -10.11
C LEU A 132 0.34 -26.95 -11.15
N PRO A 133 -0.15 -27.07 -12.41
CA PRO A 133 0.14 -26.04 -13.41
C PRO A 133 -0.54 -24.73 -13.02
N THR A 134 0.26 -23.72 -12.72
CA THR A 134 -0.19 -22.38 -12.30
C THR A 134 0.62 -21.30 -13.00
N HIS A 135 0.04 -20.10 -13.07
CA HIS A 135 0.73 -18.88 -13.50
C HIS A 135 1.24 -18.04 -12.32
N THR A 136 0.91 -18.43 -11.09
CA THR A 136 1.42 -17.76 -9.89
C THR A 136 2.90 -18.04 -9.71
N VAL A 137 3.64 -17.04 -9.24
CA VAL A 137 5.11 -17.11 -9.11
C VAL A 137 5.57 -17.13 -7.66
N ALA A 138 4.67 -16.87 -6.71
CA ALA A 138 4.98 -16.75 -5.28
C ALA A 138 4.80 -18.08 -4.54
N ARG A 139 5.63 -18.33 -3.53
CA ARG A 139 5.46 -19.44 -2.58
C ARG A 139 5.43 -18.91 -1.14
N PRO A 140 4.30 -18.33 -0.69
CA PRO A 140 4.23 -17.59 0.58
C PRO A 140 4.63 -18.42 1.81
N PHE A 141 4.37 -19.73 1.80
CA PHE A 141 4.73 -20.64 2.89
C PHE A 141 6.22 -21.04 2.94
N ALA A 142 6.96 -20.87 1.84
CA ALA A 142 8.39 -21.17 1.75
C ALA A 142 9.25 -19.90 1.79
N GLU A 143 8.75 -18.80 1.21
CA GLU A 143 9.45 -17.52 1.05
C GLU A 143 9.18 -16.54 2.21
N GLY A 144 8.36 -16.95 3.18
CA GLY A 144 7.80 -16.14 4.26
C GLY A 144 8.81 -15.58 5.26
N GLN A 145 9.68 -14.67 4.82
CA GLN A 145 10.28 -13.64 5.66
C GLN A 145 9.41 -12.38 5.59
N ALA A 146 8.13 -12.51 5.89
CA ALA A 146 7.25 -11.36 6.05
C ALA A 146 7.65 -10.63 7.32
N PHE A 147 7.66 -9.29 7.30
CA PHE A 147 7.66 -8.58 8.57
C PHE A 147 6.37 -8.91 9.33
N ALA A 148 6.45 -9.04 10.65
CA ALA A 148 5.26 -9.26 11.47
C ALA A 148 4.35 -8.02 11.38
N TYR A 149 3.23 -8.15 10.69
CA TYR A 149 2.21 -7.11 10.61
C TYR A 149 1.36 -7.15 11.89
N ASP A 150 1.24 -6.01 12.54
CA ASP A 150 0.40 -5.84 13.74
C ASP A 150 -1.00 -5.38 13.30
N GLU A 151 -1.91 -6.35 13.14
CA GLU A 151 -3.27 -6.12 12.67
C GLU A 151 -4.08 -5.21 13.61
N ALA A 152 -3.91 -5.36 14.92
CA ALA A 152 -4.64 -4.58 15.91
C ALA A 152 -4.22 -3.10 15.85
N LYS A 153 -2.91 -2.85 15.81
CA LYS A 153 -2.35 -1.51 15.67
C LYS A 153 -2.71 -0.89 14.32
N GLY A 154 -2.65 -1.66 13.23
CA GLY A 154 -3.03 -1.22 11.89
C GLY A 154 -4.50 -0.84 11.80
N GLY A 155 -5.39 -1.72 12.29
CA GLY A 155 -6.84 -1.51 12.29
C GLY A 155 -7.26 -0.30 13.12
N LEU A 156 -6.68 -0.12 14.30
CA LEU A 156 -6.97 1.05 15.15
C LEU A 156 -6.64 2.37 14.46
N ARG A 157 -5.54 2.42 13.71
CA ARG A 157 -5.02 3.65 13.12
C ARG A 157 -5.56 3.93 11.73
N TRP A 158 -6.23 2.96 11.10
CA TRP A 158 -6.60 3.00 9.68
C TRP A 158 -7.28 4.31 9.27
N ALA A 159 -8.44 4.62 9.85
CA ALA A 159 -9.21 5.80 9.50
C ALA A 159 -8.48 7.11 9.83
N PHE A 160 -7.67 7.12 10.90
CA PHE A 160 -6.86 8.29 11.26
C PHE A 160 -5.74 8.54 10.25
N LEU A 161 -5.03 7.48 9.84
CA LEU A 161 -3.97 7.56 8.84
C LEU A 161 -4.50 7.95 7.48
N GLU A 162 -5.69 7.48 7.07
CA GLU A 162 -6.34 7.94 5.83
C GLU A 162 -6.52 9.46 5.81
N GLU A 163 -7.05 10.04 6.89
CA GLU A 163 -7.24 11.49 7.00
C GLU A 163 -5.92 12.25 7.06
N LEU A 164 -4.91 11.68 7.74
CA LEU A 164 -3.59 12.28 7.83
C LEU A 164 -2.87 12.26 6.46
N PHE A 165 -2.89 11.15 5.74
CA PHE A 165 -2.33 11.04 4.40
C PHE A 165 -3.07 11.95 3.42
N ARG A 166 -4.40 12.04 3.53
CA ARG A 166 -5.19 12.98 2.73
C ARG A 166 -4.69 14.41 2.90
N ALA A 167 -4.60 14.90 4.14
CA ALA A 167 -4.17 16.27 4.43
C ALA A 167 -2.71 16.55 4.06
N THR A 168 -1.82 15.63 4.40
CA THR A 168 -0.37 15.90 4.41
C THR A 168 0.36 15.42 3.16
N ILE A 169 -0.29 14.61 2.32
CA ILE A 169 0.31 14.07 1.10
C ILE A 169 -0.59 14.33 -0.11
N LEU A 170 -1.88 13.94 -0.06
CA LEU A 170 -2.75 13.99 -1.24
C LEU A 170 -3.18 15.42 -1.60
N GLU A 171 -3.70 16.18 -0.64
CA GLU A 171 -4.20 17.56 -0.85
C GLU A 171 -3.09 18.57 -1.18
N VAL A 172 -1.83 18.22 -0.87
CA VAL A 172 -0.63 19.06 -0.99
C VAL A 172 0.42 18.45 -1.91
N HIS A 173 -0.02 17.54 -2.80
CA HIS A 173 0.86 16.72 -3.62
C HIS A 173 1.75 17.55 -4.56
N GLU A 174 1.22 18.62 -5.14
CA GLU A 174 2.00 19.48 -6.04
C GLU A 174 3.06 20.30 -5.28
N GLU A 175 2.75 20.78 -4.07
CA GLU A 175 3.72 21.41 -3.18
C GLU A 175 4.82 20.42 -2.76
N LEU A 176 4.44 19.18 -2.43
CA LEU A 176 5.38 18.11 -2.10
C LEU A 176 6.32 17.80 -3.28
N LYS A 177 5.77 17.61 -4.49
CA LYS A 177 6.56 17.38 -5.73
C LYS A 177 7.49 18.54 -6.02
N ALA A 178 7.01 19.78 -5.91
CA ALA A 178 7.81 20.98 -6.14
C ALA A 178 8.97 21.09 -5.14
N SER A 179 8.71 20.79 -3.86
CA SER A 179 9.73 20.78 -2.81
C SER A 179 10.79 19.71 -3.07
N TRP A 180 10.36 18.47 -3.36
CA TRP A 180 11.28 17.36 -3.63
C TRP A 180 12.15 17.60 -4.86
N ARG A 181 11.59 18.14 -5.95
CA ARG A 181 12.36 18.54 -7.14
C ARG A 181 13.43 19.59 -6.83
N ALA A 182 13.10 20.58 -5.99
CA ALA A 182 14.08 21.58 -5.57
C ALA A 182 15.20 20.96 -4.73
N VAL A 183 14.85 20.06 -3.81
CA VAL A 183 15.81 19.30 -3.00
C VAL A 183 16.78 18.48 -3.85
N LEU A 184 16.27 17.76 -4.85
CA LEU A 184 17.09 16.99 -5.80
C LEU A 184 18.01 17.90 -6.62
N LYS A 185 17.48 19.01 -7.15
CA LYS A 185 18.27 19.97 -7.93
C LYS A 185 19.39 20.61 -7.11
N ALA A 186 19.17 20.82 -5.81
CA ALA A 186 20.17 21.34 -4.89
C ALA A 186 21.21 20.30 -4.44
N GLY A 187 21.04 19.01 -4.80
CA GLY A 187 21.94 17.94 -4.36
C GLY A 187 21.87 17.65 -2.84
N ARG A 188 20.77 18.04 -2.17
CA ARG A 188 20.61 17.96 -0.70
C ARG A 188 19.57 16.92 -0.27
N SER A 189 19.45 15.83 -1.02
CA SER A 189 18.45 14.79 -0.78
C SER A 189 18.60 14.07 0.55
N GLU A 190 19.82 13.97 1.10
CA GLU A 190 20.03 13.36 2.41
C GLU A 190 19.49 14.25 3.54
N GLU A 191 19.95 15.50 3.63
CA GLU A 191 19.56 16.44 4.68
C GLU A 191 18.10 16.90 4.52
N LEU A 192 17.77 17.51 3.39
CA LEU A 192 16.45 18.10 3.17
C LEU A 192 15.40 17.04 2.84
N GLY A 193 15.80 15.86 2.34
CA GLY A 193 14.89 14.72 2.19
C GLY A 193 14.52 14.04 3.50
N ARG A 194 15.43 14.00 4.49
CA ARG A 194 15.07 13.63 5.88
C ARG A 194 14.10 14.65 6.46
N SER A 195 14.39 15.95 6.32
CA SER A 195 13.46 16.99 6.76
C SER A 195 12.10 16.86 6.08
N LEU A 196 12.04 16.74 4.76
CA LEU A 196 10.77 16.57 4.04
C LEU A 196 9.95 15.38 4.58
N GLY A 197 10.63 14.28 4.91
CA GLY A 197 10.03 13.03 5.37
C GLY A 197 9.81 12.89 6.87
N LEU A 198 9.92 13.95 7.68
CA LEU A 198 9.56 13.85 9.11
C LEU A 198 8.03 13.72 9.26
N PRO A 199 7.55 12.80 10.11
CA PRO A 199 6.12 12.63 10.34
C PRO A 199 5.51 13.86 11.04
N PRO A 200 4.20 14.08 10.92
CA PRO A 200 3.52 15.18 11.60
C PRO A 200 3.56 15.06 13.14
N PHE A 201 3.71 13.84 13.65
CA PHE A 201 3.75 13.53 15.08
C PHE A 201 4.65 12.33 15.35
N ASP A 202 4.97 12.11 16.62
CA ASP A 202 5.48 10.83 17.10
C ASP A 202 4.39 9.75 17.04
N GLU A 203 4.82 8.49 16.93
CA GLU A 203 3.91 7.34 16.81
C GLU A 203 2.94 7.20 18.00
N ALA A 204 3.41 7.54 19.21
CA ALA A 204 2.59 7.48 20.42
C ALA A 204 1.44 8.50 20.40
N VAL A 205 1.61 9.63 19.71
CA VAL A 205 0.55 10.63 19.53
C VAL A 205 -0.50 10.10 18.58
N VAL A 206 -0.08 9.49 17.46
CA VAL A 206 -1.00 8.85 16.50
C VAL A 206 -1.87 7.80 17.16
N GLN A 207 -1.28 6.97 18.04
CA GLN A 207 -2.02 5.98 18.82
C GLN A 207 -3.16 6.62 19.64
N LYS A 208 -2.83 7.63 20.44
CA LYS A 208 -3.81 8.33 21.30
C LYS A 208 -4.88 9.03 20.47
N LEU A 209 -4.49 9.67 19.36
CA LEU A 209 -5.43 10.38 18.50
C LEU A 209 -6.35 9.43 17.75
N ALA A 210 -5.90 8.23 17.38
CA ALA A 210 -6.70 7.23 16.70
C ALA A 210 -7.76 6.60 17.62
N GLU A 211 -7.50 6.48 18.92
CA GLU A 211 -8.44 5.97 19.92
C GLU A 211 -9.62 6.93 20.17
N ARG A 212 -9.42 8.24 19.93
CA ARG A 212 -10.45 9.26 20.12
C ARG A 212 -11.40 9.32 18.93
N LYS A 213 -12.69 9.05 19.19
CA LYS A 213 -13.77 9.35 18.24
C LYS A 213 -13.95 10.86 18.12
N ARG A 214 -14.01 11.36 16.88
CA ARG A 214 -14.26 12.77 16.56
C ARG A 214 -15.53 12.91 15.74
N GLY A 215 -16.26 14.01 15.95
CA GLY A 215 -17.35 14.39 15.06
C GLY A 215 -16.81 14.90 13.72
N SER A 216 -17.64 14.86 12.67
CA SER A 216 -17.21 15.27 11.32
C SER A 216 -16.70 16.72 11.26
N ALA A 217 -17.30 17.64 12.03
CA ALA A 217 -16.87 19.04 12.07
C ALA A 217 -15.46 19.21 12.65
N GLU A 218 -15.20 18.53 13.77
CA GLU A 218 -13.88 18.50 14.43
C GLU A 218 -12.83 17.86 13.53
N GLN A 219 -13.15 16.71 12.93
CA GLN A 219 -12.25 16.01 12.00
C GLN A 219 -11.90 16.88 10.79
N ASN A 220 -12.87 17.61 10.24
CA ASN A 220 -12.66 18.50 9.10
C ASN A 220 -11.79 19.71 9.46
N GLU A 221 -11.97 20.29 10.64
CA GLU A 221 -11.12 21.39 11.11
C GLU A 221 -9.69 20.93 11.34
N LEU A 222 -9.52 19.78 11.99
CA LEU A 222 -8.21 19.21 12.24
C LEU A 222 -7.49 18.86 10.92
N ARG A 223 -8.21 18.29 9.94
CA ARG A 223 -7.67 18.03 8.60
C ARG A 223 -7.18 19.31 7.93
N ARG A 224 -7.98 20.40 7.95
CA ARG A 224 -7.55 21.70 7.40
C ARG A 224 -6.24 22.19 8.00
N ARG A 225 -6.09 22.05 9.31
CA ARG A 225 -4.88 22.46 10.04
C ARG A 225 -3.67 21.60 9.67
N TRP A 226 -3.85 20.29 9.48
CA TRP A 226 -2.80 19.42 8.96
C TRP A 226 -2.39 19.77 7.53
N THR A 227 -3.35 20.11 6.66
CA THR A 227 -3.07 20.57 5.30
C THR A 227 -2.25 21.88 5.32
N GLY A 228 -2.62 22.83 6.18
CA GLY A 228 -1.85 24.07 6.39
C GLY A 228 -0.42 23.79 6.87
N TRP A 229 -0.28 22.96 7.90
CA TRP A 229 1.02 22.53 8.43
C TRP A 229 1.90 21.90 7.34
N ALA A 230 1.35 21.01 6.52
CA ALA A 230 2.10 20.33 5.46
C ALA A 230 2.56 21.31 4.37
N ARG A 231 1.70 22.26 3.97
CA ARG A 231 2.07 23.32 3.01
C ARG A 231 3.22 24.17 3.53
N GLU A 232 3.12 24.65 4.76
CA GLU A 232 4.16 25.47 5.39
C GLU A 232 5.49 24.70 5.44
N ARG A 233 5.45 23.44 5.86
CA ARG A 233 6.62 22.56 5.91
C ARG A 233 7.26 22.38 4.55
N TYR A 234 6.49 21.98 3.53
CA TYR A 234 7.03 21.71 2.19
C TYR A 234 7.56 22.99 1.54
N ALA A 235 6.90 24.13 1.76
CA ALA A 235 7.39 25.43 1.33
C ALA A 235 8.72 25.79 2.01
N ALA A 236 8.85 25.60 3.32
CA ALA A 236 10.08 25.89 4.06
C ALA A 236 11.25 25.02 3.57
N VAL A 237 11.04 23.72 3.37
CA VAL A 237 12.06 22.82 2.80
C VAL A 237 12.45 23.26 1.38
N ARG A 238 11.47 23.67 0.57
CA ARG A 238 11.72 24.18 -0.78
C ARG A 238 12.56 25.45 -0.75
N GLN A 239 12.25 26.40 0.13
CA GLN A 239 13.02 27.64 0.28
C GLN A 239 14.45 27.38 0.75
N ALA A 240 14.65 26.46 1.69
CA ALA A 240 15.99 26.03 2.11
C ALA A 240 16.80 25.45 0.93
N ALA A 241 16.15 24.65 0.07
CA ALA A 241 16.79 24.11 -1.12
C ALA A 241 17.14 25.20 -2.16
N LEU A 242 16.25 26.17 -2.38
CA LEU A 242 16.45 27.23 -3.39
C LEU A 242 17.51 28.26 -2.97
N ASN A 243 17.54 28.63 -1.69
CA ASN A 243 18.36 29.74 -1.20
C ASN A 243 19.65 29.26 -0.50
N GLY A 244 19.88 27.95 -0.43
CA GLY A 244 21.03 27.37 0.29
C GLY A 244 20.94 27.50 1.81
N GLY A 245 19.76 27.77 2.37
CA GLY A 245 19.54 27.91 3.81
C GLY A 245 19.60 26.58 4.57
N PRO A 246 19.63 26.61 5.92
CA PRO A 246 19.61 25.40 6.74
C PRO A 246 18.28 24.64 6.58
N ALA A 247 18.28 23.34 6.91
CA ALA A 247 17.03 22.60 7.05
C ALA A 247 16.08 23.32 8.03
N PRO A 248 14.78 23.42 7.71
CA PRO A 248 13.84 24.09 8.59
C PRO A 248 13.69 23.32 9.92
N GLU A 249 13.53 24.07 11.00
CA GLU A 249 13.23 23.52 12.32
C GLU A 249 11.96 22.66 12.26
N TYR A 250 11.99 21.49 12.92
CA TYR A 250 10.83 20.63 13.01
C TYR A 250 9.83 21.19 14.02
N ARG A 251 8.57 21.31 13.59
CA ARG A 251 7.44 21.63 14.46
C ARG A 251 6.35 20.57 14.25
N PRO A 252 5.86 19.91 15.30
CA PRO A 252 4.80 18.92 15.16
C PRO A 252 3.52 19.57 14.65
N ALA A 253 2.69 18.79 13.97
CA ALA A 253 1.37 19.20 13.56
C ALA A 253 0.46 19.42 14.79
N PRO A 254 -0.66 20.15 14.63
CA PRO A 254 -1.65 20.30 15.70
C PRO A 254 -2.41 19.00 15.98
N THR A 255 -2.67 18.73 17.26
CA THR A 255 -3.37 17.51 17.73
C THR A 255 -4.85 17.73 18.08
N GLU A 256 -5.24 18.99 18.24
CA GLU A 256 -6.58 19.51 18.53
C GLU A 256 -6.76 20.79 17.75
#